data_AF-A0A8B3RYH0-F1
#
_entry.id   AF-A0A8B3RYH0-F1
#
_cell.length_a   1.000
_cell.length_b   1.000
_cell.length_c   1.000
_cell.angle_alpha   90.00
_cell.angle_beta   90.00
_cell.angle_gamma   90.00
#
_symmetry.space_group_name_H-M   'P 1'
#
loop_
_entity.id
_entity.type
_entity.pdbx_description
1 polymer ?
#
loop_
_entity_poly.entity_id
_entity_poly.type
_entity_poly.pdbx_seq_one_letter_code
_entity_poly.pdbx_strand_id
1 'polypeptide(L)'
;MVVGSIPIEPVSATGGNLSKMKEFSLLNHDMVPNHEILSDEELALVLEKYNIKKEQLPKIKTVDPVVKEIKASSGNVIKVTRKSATAGEATVYRLVI
;
A
#
# COMPACT_ATOMS: atom_id res chain seq x y z
N MET A 1 -6.22 -40.70 -55.16
CA MET A 1 -5.42 -39.47 -55.15
C MET A 1 -5.75 -38.70 -53.86
N VAL A 2 -5.13 -39.08 -52.74
CA VAL A 2 -5.14 -38.23 -51.53
C VAL A 2 -3.88 -38.57 -50.74
N VAL A 3 -2.87 -37.72 -50.85
CA VAL A 3 -1.66 -37.75 -50.01
C VAL A 3 -1.27 -36.29 -49.74
N GLY A 4 -2.08 -35.64 -48.90
CA GLY A 4 -1.73 -34.36 -48.30
C GLY A 4 -0.99 -34.61 -46.99
N SER A 5 0.29 -34.96 -47.07
CA SER A 5 1.19 -34.98 -45.92
C SER A 5 1.46 -33.55 -45.47
N ILE A 6 0.69 -33.08 -44.49
CA ILE A 6 0.98 -31.85 -43.74
C ILE A 6 2.09 -32.20 -42.74
N PRO A 7 3.28 -31.58 -42.79
CA PRO A 7 4.29 -31.80 -41.78
C PRO A 7 3.81 -31.17 -40.47
N ILE A 8 3.56 -32.01 -39.47
CA ILE A 8 3.38 -31.55 -38.08
C ILE A 8 4.75 -31.10 -37.56
N GLU A 9 4.99 -29.80 -37.54
CA GLU A 9 6.10 -29.26 -36.75
C GLU A 9 5.76 -29.42 -35.26
N PRO A 10 6.63 -30.05 -34.44
CA PRO A 10 6.44 -30.04 -33.00
C PRO A 10 6.78 -28.63 -32.52
N VAL A 11 5.77 -27.78 -32.35
CA VAL A 11 5.97 -26.49 -31.68
C VAL A 11 6.32 -26.77 -30.21
N SER A 12 7.64 -26.78 -29.98
CA SER A 12 8.37 -26.61 -28.74
C SER A 12 7.47 -26.20 -27.57
N ALA A 13 7.33 -27.10 -26.61
CA ALA A 13 6.92 -26.78 -25.25
C ALA A 13 7.97 -25.82 -24.65
N THR A 14 7.82 -24.52 -24.90
CA THR A 14 8.57 -23.49 -24.19
C THR A 14 7.62 -22.89 -23.17
N GLY A 15 7.90 -23.21 -21.91
CA GLY A 15 7.13 -22.80 -20.75
C GLY A 15 6.70 -21.34 -20.83
N GLY A 16 5.40 -21.12 -20.63
CA GLY A 16 4.85 -19.79 -20.41
C GLY A 16 5.60 -19.15 -19.26
N ASN A 17 6.46 -18.20 -19.60
CA ASN A 17 7.10 -17.35 -18.62
C ASN A 17 6.02 -16.42 -18.05
N LEU A 18 5.45 -16.80 -16.91
CA LEU A 18 4.49 -16.01 -16.15
C LEU A 18 5.22 -14.87 -15.42
N SER A 19 6.02 -14.09 -16.13
CA SER A 19 6.81 -12.99 -15.56
C SER A 19 6.27 -11.65 -16.05
N LYS A 20 5.10 -11.27 -15.53
CA LYS A 20 4.81 -9.89 -15.06
C LYS A 20 3.38 -9.83 -14.56
N MET A 21 3.15 -10.23 -13.32
CA MET A 21 2.10 -9.58 -12.54
C MET A 21 2.56 -8.15 -12.36
N LYS A 22 1.92 -7.26 -13.11
CA LYS A 22 2.09 -5.81 -13.07
C LYS A 22 2.12 -5.36 -11.61
N GLU A 23 3.19 -4.70 -11.19
CA GLU A 23 3.30 -4.01 -9.90
C GLU A 23 2.12 -3.03 -9.79
N PHE A 24 1.06 -3.47 -9.11
CA PHE A 24 -0.03 -2.56 -8.72
C PHE A 24 0.47 -1.81 -7.49
N SER A 25 1.03 -0.62 -7.70
CA SER A 25 1.36 0.28 -6.58
C SER A 25 0.06 0.75 -5.95
N LEU A 26 -0.26 0.25 -4.76
CA LEU A 26 -1.50 0.58 -4.05
C LEU A 26 -1.56 2.07 -3.71
N LEU A 27 -0.39 2.70 -3.57
CA LEU A 27 -0.25 4.14 -3.33
C LEU A 27 -0.78 5.04 -4.46
N ASN A 28 -0.88 4.55 -5.71
CA ASN A 28 -1.32 5.36 -6.85
C ASN A 28 -2.84 5.27 -7.14
N HIS A 29 -3.60 4.62 -6.26
CA HIS A 29 -5.04 4.51 -6.44
C HIS A 29 -5.75 5.75 -5.87
N ASP A 30 -6.68 6.32 -6.65
CA ASP A 30 -7.48 7.51 -6.28
C ASP A 30 -8.19 7.42 -4.90
N MET A 31 -8.62 6.21 -4.50
CA MET A 31 -9.29 5.95 -3.22
C MET A 31 -8.33 5.75 -2.05
N VAL A 32 -7.02 5.65 -2.29
CA VAL A 32 -6.00 5.48 -1.25
C VAL A 32 -5.43 6.86 -0.91
N PRO A 33 -5.67 7.37 0.31
CA PRO A 33 -5.12 8.67 0.71
C PRO A 33 -3.60 8.61 0.83
N ASN A 34 -2.95 9.77 0.94
CA ASN A 34 -1.49 9.81 1.13
C ASN A 34 -1.13 9.38 2.55
N HIS A 35 -0.13 8.51 2.68
CA HIS A 35 0.35 7.96 3.95
C HIS A 35 1.82 8.32 4.15
N GLU A 36 2.13 9.02 5.24
CA GLU A 36 3.49 9.46 5.58
C GLU A 36 3.84 8.98 7.00
N ILE A 37 5.07 8.53 7.19
CA ILE A 37 5.57 8.14 8.52
C ILE A 37 5.99 9.41 9.27
N LEU A 38 5.50 9.59 10.51
CA LEU A 38 5.98 10.68 11.35
C LEU A 38 7.31 10.34 12.00
N SER A 39 8.13 11.37 12.17
CA SER A 39 9.31 11.33 13.01
C SER A 39 8.92 11.39 14.50
N ASP A 40 9.79 10.93 15.40
CA ASP A 40 9.53 10.97 16.85
C ASP A 40 9.29 12.39 17.39
N GLU A 41 9.96 13.39 16.80
CA GLU A 41 9.81 14.81 17.13
C GLU A 41 8.41 15.33 16.78
N GLU A 42 7.94 15.08 15.54
CA GLU A 42 6.61 15.47 15.09
C GLU A 42 5.53 14.75 15.88
N LEU A 43 5.79 13.49 16.23
CA LEU A 43 4.89 12.69 17.04
C LEU A 43 4.71 13.31 18.42
N ALA A 44 5.79 13.73 19.09
CA ALA A 44 5.70 14.40 20.39
C ALA A 44 4.84 15.66 20.31
N LEU A 45 5.07 16.51 19.30
CA LEU A 45 4.28 17.72 19.05
C LEU A 45 2.79 17.42 18.82
N VAL A 46 2.47 16.35 18.09
CA VAL A 46 1.08 15.93 17.85
C VAL A 46 0.44 15.44 19.15
N LEU A 47 1.13 14.63 19.94
CA LEU A 47 0.62 14.14 21.22
C LEU A 47 0.36 15.28 22.21
N GLU A 48 1.26 16.27 22.27
CA GLU A 48 1.10 17.45 23.10
C GLU A 48 -0.06 18.32 22.61
N LYS A 49 -0.13 18.59 21.30
CA LYS A 49 -1.18 19.43 20.70
C LYS A 49 -2.58 18.90 20.95
N TYR A 50 -2.77 17.58 20.85
CA TYR A 50 -4.07 16.95 21.08
C TYR A 50 -4.25 16.45 22.53
N ASN A 51 -3.20 16.56 23.36
CA ASN A 51 -3.17 16.08 24.74
C ASN A 51 -3.65 14.62 24.88
N ILE A 52 -3.20 13.75 23.96
CA ILE A 52 -3.59 12.32 23.89
C ILE A 52 -2.38 11.41 24.08
N LYS A 53 -2.63 10.16 24.47
CA LYS A 53 -1.62 9.10 24.54
C LYS A 53 -1.52 8.34 23.21
N LYS A 54 -0.36 7.76 22.93
CA LYS A 54 -0.13 6.91 21.73
C LYS A 54 -1.19 5.81 21.61
N GLU A 55 -1.59 5.18 22.71
CA GLU A 55 -2.56 4.08 22.69
C GLU A 55 -3.99 4.49 22.34
N GLN A 56 -4.32 5.78 22.45
CA GLN A 56 -5.62 6.34 22.11
C GLN A 56 -5.76 6.64 20.60
N LEU A 57 -4.65 6.59 19.85
CA LEU A 57 -4.69 6.75 18.42
C LEU A 57 -5.37 5.54 17.76
N PRO A 58 -6.14 5.75 16.68
CA PRO A 58 -6.64 4.66 15.85
C PRO A 58 -5.51 3.73 15.43
N LYS A 59 -5.73 2.42 15.56
CA LYS A 59 -4.69 1.42 15.32
C LYS A 59 -4.79 0.87 13.90
N ILE A 60 -3.64 0.64 13.28
CA ILE A 60 -3.52 -0.05 11.99
C ILE A 60 -2.62 -1.27 12.16
N LYS A 61 -2.98 -2.39 11.53
CA LYS A 61 -2.19 -3.61 11.66
C LYS A 61 -1.01 -3.59 10.69
N THR A 62 0.09 -4.18 11.11
CA THR A 62 1.28 -4.40 10.26
C THR A 62 0.99 -5.29 9.04
N VAL A 63 -0.10 -6.07 9.07
CA VAL A 63 -0.52 -6.88 7.92
C VAL A 63 -1.14 -6.08 6.77
N ASP A 64 -1.51 -4.82 7.03
CA ASP A 64 -2.12 -3.95 6.02
C ASP A 64 -1.12 -3.66 4.88
N PRO A 65 -1.54 -3.75 3.62
CA PRO A 65 -0.61 -3.62 2.50
C PRO A 65 -0.05 -2.21 2.37
N VAL A 66 -0.77 -1.17 2.83
CA VAL A 66 -0.26 0.22 2.82
C VAL A 66 0.93 0.36 3.77
N VAL A 67 0.84 -0.26 4.95
CA VAL A 67 1.92 -0.26 5.95
C VAL A 67 3.18 -0.95 5.42
N LYS A 68 2.99 -2.04 4.66
CA LYS A 68 4.09 -2.75 3.98
C LYS A 68 4.74 -1.90 2.88
N GLU A 69 3.93 -1.16 2.11
CA GLU A 69 4.43 -0.33 1.01
C GLU A 69 5.26 0.85 1.53
N ILE A 70 4.83 1.48 2.63
CA ILE A 70 5.59 2.56 3.30
C ILE A 70 6.72 2.04 4.22
N LYS A 71 6.83 0.72 4.42
CA LYS A 71 7.81 0.07 5.31
C LYS A 71 7.77 0.55 6.77
N ALA A 72 6.59 0.87 7.27
CA ALA A 72 6.43 1.27 8.67
C ALA A 72 6.52 0.05 9.60
N SER A 73 7.13 0.24 10.76
CA SER A 73 7.28 -0.79 11.80
C SER A 73 6.24 -0.63 12.90
N SER A 74 6.03 -1.69 13.69
CA SER A 74 5.19 -1.64 14.88
C SER A 74 5.69 -0.55 15.85
N GLY A 75 4.76 0.27 16.34
CA GLY A 75 5.07 1.43 17.17
C GLY A 75 5.24 2.75 16.41
N ASN A 76 5.36 2.74 15.08
CA ASN A 76 5.35 3.99 14.31
C ASN A 76 3.94 4.58 14.21
N VAL A 77 3.87 5.90 14.02
CA VAL A 77 2.62 6.61 13.75
C VAL A 77 2.64 7.10 12.31
N ILE A 78 1.53 6.84 11.61
CA ILE A 78 1.35 7.23 10.21
C ILE A 78 0.38 8.40 10.17
N LYS A 79 0.76 9.45 9.44
CA LYS A 79 -0.10 10.54 9.01
C LYS A 79 -0.85 10.11 7.77
N VAL A 80 -2.17 10.17 7.83
CA VAL A 80 -3.04 9.91 6.69
C VAL A 80 -3.68 11.22 6.28
N THR A 81 -3.32 11.73 5.11
CA THR A 81 -3.87 12.95 4.55
C THR A 81 -4.84 12.57 3.44
N ARG A 82 -6.13 12.82 3.65
CA ARG A 82 -7.19 12.55 2.66
C ARG A 82 -7.85 13.85 2.23
N LYS A 83 -8.20 13.94 0.94
CA LYS A 83 -9.08 14.99 0.44
C LYS A 83 -10.50 14.70 0.92
N SER A 84 -11.13 15.66 1.59
CA SER A 84 -12.49 15.56 2.08
C SER A 84 -13.37 16.57 1.37
N ALA A 85 -14.52 16.14 0.85
CA ALA A 85 -15.47 17.03 0.17
C ALA A 85 -16.01 18.14 1.08
N THR A 86 -16.07 17.92 2.40
CA THR A 86 -16.60 18.87 3.38
C THR A 86 -15.56 19.79 4.00
N ALA A 87 -14.32 19.32 4.15
CA ALA A 87 -13.27 20.00 4.91
C ALA A 87 -12.03 20.36 4.06
N GLY A 88 -12.03 20.05 2.76
CA GLY A 88 -10.88 20.18 1.87
C GLY A 88 -9.86 19.08 2.14
N GLU A 89 -9.17 19.15 3.27
CA GLU A 89 -8.13 18.19 3.69
C GLU A 89 -8.36 17.73 5.12
N ALA A 90 -8.39 16.42 5.32
CA ALA A 90 -8.49 15.81 6.64
C ALA A 90 -7.23 15.00 6.94
N THR A 91 -6.55 15.36 8.02
CA THR A 91 -5.38 14.64 8.53
C THR A 91 -5.78 13.75 9.69
N VAL A 92 -5.38 12.48 9.65
CA VAL A 92 -5.63 11.50 10.72
C VAL A 92 -4.32 10.81 11.08
N TYR A 93 -4.04 10.65 12.36
CA TYR A 93 -2.86 9.96 12.86
C TYR A 93 -3.24 8.54 13.31
N ARG A 94 -2.50 7.52 12.85
CA ARG A 94 -2.75 6.11 13.18
C ARG A 94 -1.50 5.43 13.73
N LEU A 95 -1.65 4.64 14.79
CA LEU A 95 -0.57 3.86 15.40
C LEU A 95 -0.48 2.47 14.76
N VAL A 96 0.71 2.08 14.31
CA VAL A 96 0.97 0.73 13.77
C VAL A 96 1.15 -0.25 14.92
N ILE A 97 0.41 -1.37 14.87
CA ILE A 97 0.51 -2.50 15.81
C ILE A 97 0.79 -3.82 15.10
#